data_AF-A0AAE0FU13-F1
#
_entry.id   AF-A0AAE0FU13-F1
#
_cell.length_a   1.000
_cell.length_b   1.000
_cell.length_c   1.000
_cell.angle_alpha   90.00
_cell.angle_beta   90.00
_cell.angle_gamma   90.00
#
_symmetry.space_group_name_H-M   'P 1'
#
loop_
_entity.id
_entity.type
_entity.pdbx_description
1 polymer ?
#
loop_
_entity_poly.entity_id
_entity_poly.type
_entity_poly.pdbx_seq_one_letter_code
_entity_poly.pdbx_strand_id
1 'polypeptide(L)'
;MGQAKPSVPRFASPFQHKMLPLSRRTSPDRKLSCAAANSDADQDTAGLLAARLADPARTALLAGWAAFLGYAFVFAPNTAEGSAADIATVEALIATPFSGSVNALFEAQFNSLGVMPAVYAALLFPGAKDQKPVPTLPFVAGSFALGYFALGPYLVAREARPEPVSRSSLGFATKNIFEAKWNAALLLAFATFLTYWGASHISSESIAEYAQMWHTQALVNVSSVDLCVLSVAIYNPLVEDMQRRGWGDRKAMAAAFCLLPVIGPAAYLLVRPALEE
;
A
#
# COMPACT_ATOMS: atom_id res chain seq x y z
N MET A 1 -67.88 24.65 14.82
CA MET A 1 -67.05 25.86 14.55
C MET A 1 -66.95 26.67 15.83
N GLY A 2 -65.72 26.99 16.25
CA GLY A 2 -65.42 28.09 17.19
C GLY A 2 -65.60 27.81 18.69
N GLN A 3 -64.58 27.25 19.37
CA GLN A 3 -64.39 27.52 20.80
C GLN A 3 -63.35 28.63 20.97
N ALA A 4 -63.78 29.73 21.61
CA ALA A 4 -63.00 30.91 21.92
C ALA A 4 -62.24 30.72 23.24
N LYS A 5 -60.94 31.08 23.25
CA LYS A 5 -60.15 31.25 24.48
C LYS A 5 -60.36 32.65 25.06
N PRO A 6 -60.59 32.80 26.38
CA PRO A 6 -60.64 34.10 27.04
C PRO A 6 -59.29 34.52 27.64
N SER A 7 -59.11 35.85 27.62
CA SER A 7 -58.26 36.80 28.34
C SER A 7 -57.12 36.33 29.26
N VAL A 8 -55.94 36.93 29.04
CA VAL A 8 -54.77 36.94 29.93
C VAL A 8 -54.82 38.18 30.84
N PRO A 9 -54.62 38.07 32.17
CA PRO A 9 -54.38 39.22 33.02
C PRO A 9 -52.88 39.56 33.07
N ARG A 10 -52.60 40.87 33.09
CA ARG A 10 -51.27 41.47 33.17
C ARG A 10 -50.93 41.71 34.66
N PHE A 11 -49.81 41.17 35.15
CA PHE A 11 -49.26 41.50 36.46
C PHE A 11 -47.81 41.97 36.34
N ALA A 12 -47.48 43.02 37.10
CA ALA A 12 -46.24 43.78 37.05
C ALA A 12 -45.07 43.08 37.78
N SER A 13 -43.84 43.37 37.33
CA SER A 13 -42.57 43.00 38.00
C SER A 13 -42.40 43.78 39.31
N PRO A 14 -41.59 43.33 40.30
CA PRO A 14 -40.12 43.49 40.17
C PRO A 14 -39.28 42.51 41.00
N PHE A 15 -38.32 41.77 40.43
CA PHE A 15 -37.25 41.16 41.24
C PHE A 15 -35.92 41.15 40.50
N GLN A 16 -35.03 42.05 40.94
CA GLN A 16 -33.61 42.03 40.63
C GLN A 16 -32.95 40.86 41.37
N HIS A 17 -32.23 39.98 40.67
CA HIS A 17 -31.29 39.05 41.28
C HIS A 17 -29.88 39.32 40.77
N LYS A 18 -28.98 39.51 41.75
CA LYS A 18 -27.54 39.72 41.65
C LYS A 18 -26.87 38.73 40.68
N MET A 19 -26.06 39.24 39.76
CA MET A 19 -25.02 38.45 39.08
C MET A 19 -23.93 38.07 40.10
N LEU A 20 -23.68 36.77 40.26
CA LEU A 20 -22.45 36.25 40.87
C LEU A 20 -21.31 36.40 39.86
N PRO A 21 -20.11 36.86 40.26
CA PRO A 21 -18.99 36.93 39.34
C PRO A 21 -18.48 35.51 39.01
N LEU A 22 -18.41 35.19 37.72
CA LEU A 22 -17.65 34.04 37.22
C LEU A 22 -16.16 34.29 37.50
N SER A 23 -15.64 33.71 38.58
CA SER A 23 -14.21 33.61 38.79
C SER A 23 -13.60 32.72 37.69
N ARG A 24 -12.91 33.34 36.73
CA ARG A 24 -11.97 32.63 35.85
C ARG A 24 -10.81 32.15 36.72
N ARG A 25 -10.89 30.92 37.22
CA ARG A 25 -9.68 30.17 37.60
C ARG A 25 -8.91 29.83 36.34
N THR A 26 -7.93 30.65 35.98
CA THR A 26 -6.81 30.19 35.15
C THR A 26 -5.92 29.32 36.02
N SER A 27 -6.21 28.02 36.09
CA SER A 27 -5.34 27.06 36.79
C SER A 27 -4.06 26.87 35.94
N PRO A 28 -2.87 27.20 36.45
CA PRO A 28 -1.60 26.93 35.76
C PRO A 28 -1.37 25.42 35.53
N ASP A 29 -2.03 24.56 36.31
CA ASP A 29 -1.87 23.11 36.29
C ASP A 29 -2.33 22.45 34.99
N ARG A 30 -3.24 23.09 34.24
CA ARG A 30 -3.77 22.50 33.00
C ARG A 30 -2.71 22.44 31.90
N LYS A 31 -1.78 23.40 31.88
CA LYS A 31 -0.69 23.42 30.90
C LYS A 31 0.39 22.38 31.24
N LEU A 32 0.72 22.20 32.52
CA LEU A 32 1.64 21.14 32.96
C LEU A 32 1.06 19.74 32.75
N SER A 33 -0.23 19.54 33.03
CA SER A 33 -0.90 18.25 32.83
C SER A 33 -1.00 17.83 31.36
N CYS A 34 -1.29 18.75 30.44
CA CYS A 34 -1.24 18.46 28.99
C CYS A 34 0.19 18.26 28.49
N ALA A 35 1.17 19.01 29.02
CA ALA A 35 2.57 18.83 28.64
C ALA A 35 3.13 17.46 29.10
N ALA A 36 2.76 17.01 30.31
CA ALA A 36 3.13 15.70 30.83
C ALA A 36 2.42 14.56 30.10
N ALA A 37 1.12 14.70 29.79
CA ALA A 37 0.38 13.71 29.02
C ALA A 37 0.91 13.58 27.58
N ASN A 38 1.34 14.69 26.96
CA ASN A 38 1.99 14.66 25.65
C ASN A 38 3.39 14.04 25.73
N SER A 39 4.18 14.32 26.77
CA SER A 39 5.51 13.72 26.91
C SER A 39 5.44 12.21 27.13
N ASP A 40 4.45 11.72 27.87
CA ASP A 40 4.26 10.28 28.10
C ASP A 40 3.78 9.56 26.83
N ALA A 41 2.85 10.17 26.08
CA ALA A 41 2.38 9.62 24.80
C ALA A 41 3.44 9.65 23.68
N ASP A 42 4.27 10.69 23.64
CA ASP A 42 5.38 10.81 22.70
C ASP A 42 6.51 9.81 23.05
N GLN A 43 6.78 9.58 24.33
CA GLN A 43 7.72 8.54 24.78
C GLN A 43 7.23 7.12 24.45
N ASP A 44 5.93 6.85 24.63
CA ASP A 44 5.33 5.55 24.29
C ASP A 44 5.36 5.31 22.77
N THR A 45 5.07 6.33 21.96
CA THR A 45 5.14 6.24 20.50
C THR A 45 6.57 6.04 19.99
N ALA A 46 7.53 6.78 20.53
CA ALA A 46 8.94 6.63 20.18
C ALA A 46 9.48 5.26 20.59
N GLY A 47 9.10 4.76 21.77
CA GLY A 47 9.44 3.42 22.24
C GLY A 47 8.87 2.32 21.36
N LEU A 48 7.60 2.43 20.94
CA LEU A 48 6.95 1.49 20.02
C LEU A 48 7.60 1.48 18.64
N LEU A 49 7.95 2.65 18.10
CA LEU A 49 8.67 2.75 16.83
C LEU A 49 10.08 2.15 16.93
N ALA A 50 10.82 2.45 18.00
CA ALA A 50 12.13 1.87 18.25
C ALA A 50 12.06 0.34 18.39
N ALA A 51 11.07 -0.19 19.11
CA ALA A 51 10.84 -1.62 19.23
C ALA A 51 10.49 -2.28 17.89
N ARG A 52 9.70 -1.61 17.04
CA ARG A 52 9.40 -2.10 15.68
C ARG A 52 10.63 -2.06 14.77
N LEU A 53 11.46 -1.02 14.85
CA LEU A 53 12.67 -0.91 14.04
C LEU A 53 13.81 -1.83 14.54
N ALA A 54 13.73 -2.36 15.76
CA ALA A 54 14.64 -3.40 16.21
C ALA A 54 14.53 -4.70 15.38
N ASP A 55 13.40 -4.92 14.70
CA ASP A 55 13.24 -6.02 13.73
C ASP A 55 14.07 -5.73 12.46
N PRO A 56 15.07 -6.57 12.13
CA PRO A 56 15.91 -6.36 10.95
C PRO A 56 15.12 -6.35 9.64
N ALA A 57 14.00 -7.09 9.57
CA ALA A 57 13.15 -7.11 8.37
C ALA A 57 12.47 -5.75 8.14
N ARG A 58 11.99 -5.11 9.21
CA ARG A 58 11.37 -3.77 9.14
C ARG A 58 12.40 -2.70 8.84
N THR A 59 13.59 -2.80 9.45
CA THR A 59 14.69 -1.88 9.14
C THR A 59 15.13 -2.00 7.69
N ALA A 60 15.21 -3.22 7.14
CA ALA A 60 15.52 -3.40 5.72
C ALA A 60 14.44 -2.80 4.80
N LEU A 61 13.16 -2.97 5.12
CA LEU A 61 12.05 -2.36 4.37
C LEU A 61 12.10 -0.82 4.45
N LEU A 62 12.34 -0.26 5.63
CA LEU A 62 12.45 1.20 5.81
C LEU A 62 13.67 1.75 5.06
N ALA A 63 14.82 1.09 5.16
CA ALA A 63 16.03 1.47 4.43
C ALA A 63 15.81 1.39 2.92
N GLY A 64 15.15 0.34 2.42
CA GLY A 64 14.77 0.20 1.03
C GLY A 64 13.85 1.33 0.58
N TRP A 65 12.85 1.69 1.39
CA TRP A 65 11.94 2.81 1.08
C TRP A 65 12.66 4.15 1.05
N ALA A 66 13.49 4.44 2.05
CA ALA A 66 14.25 5.69 2.12
C ALA A 66 15.28 5.80 0.99
N ALA A 67 15.96 4.69 0.68
CA ALA A 67 16.91 4.62 -0.43
C ALA A 67 16.21 4.82 -1.78
N PHE A 68 15.05 4.19 -1.98
CA PHE A 68 14.30 4.33 -3.22
C PHE A 68 13.72 5.75 -3.37
N LEU A 69 13.22 6.34 -2.28
CA LEU A 69 12.77 7.73 -2.27
C LEU A 69 13.92 8.68 -2.60
N GLY A 70 15.06 8.55 -1.91
CA GLY A 70 16.26 9.33 -2.21
C GLY A 70 16.72 9.13 -3.65
N TYR A 71 16.65 7.90 -4.17
CA TYR A 71 17.00 7.61 -5.55
C TYR A 71 16.11 8.37 -6.53
N ALA A 72 14.79 8.30 -6.36
CA ALA A 72 13.86 8.98 -7.25
C ALA A 72 14.03 10.50 -7.26
N PHE A 73 14.37 11.11 -6.12
CA PHE A 73 14.61 12.55 -6.07
C PHE A 73 15.97 12.99 -6.64
N VAL A 74 16.99 12.14 -6.55
CA VAL A 74 18.38 12.52 -6.90
C VAL A 74 18.78 12.06 -8.30
N PHE A 75 18.34 10.87 -8.72
CA PHE A 75 18.81 10.21 -9.94
C PHE A 75 17.76 10.08 -11.05
N ALA A 76 16.47 10.25 -10.73
CA ALA A 76 15.46 10.22 -11.79
C ALA A 76 15.61 11.44 -12.73
N PRO A 77 15.43 11.26 -14.04
CA PRO A 77 15.37 12.38 -14.98
C PRO A 77 14.30 13.39 -14.54
N ASN A 78 14.62 14.69 -14.56
CA ASN A 78 13.70 15.75 -14.11
C ASN A 78 13.71 16.96 -15.06
N THR A 79 13.61 16.69 -16.36
CA THR A 79 13.50 17.75 -17.38
C THR A 79 12.04 17.98 -17.75
N ALA A 80 11.73 19.19 -18.22
CA ALA A 80 10.37 19.52 -18.67
C ALA A 80 9.95 18.66 -19.87
N GLU A 81 10.89 18.41 -20.78
CA GLU A 81 10.70 17.54 -21.94
C GLU A 81 10.43 16.08 -21.51
N GLY A 82 11.16 15.60 -20.50
CA GLY A 82 10.95 14.27 -19.91
C GLY A 82 9.57 14.13 -19.28
N SER A 83 9.13 15.13 -18.51
CA SER A 83 7.79 15.14 -17.90
C SER A 83 6.66 15.13 -18.95
N ALA A 84 6.83 15.86 -20.07
CA ALA A 84 5.88 15.82 -21.17
C ALA A 84 5.86 14.45 -21.87
N ALA A 85 7.04 13.84 -22.04
CA ALA A 85 7.16 12.49 -22.61
C ALA A 85 6.57 11.40 -21.69
N ASP A 86 6.68 11.55 -20.37
CA ASP A 86 6.06 10.65 -19.39
C ASP A 86 4.53 10.62 -19.57
N ILE A 87 3.89 11.80 -19.70
CA ILE A 87 2.44 11.92 -19.92
C ILE A 87 2.04 11.24 -21.23
N ALA A 88 2.72 11.57 -22.33
CA ALA A 88 2.45 10.97 -23.64
C ALA A 88 2.62 9.44 -23.63
N THR A 89 3.62 8.95 -22.87
CA THR A 89 3.86 7.52 -22.70
C THR A 89 2.72 6.83 -21.97
N VAL A 90 2.21 7.41 -20.86
CA VAL A 90 1.03 6.87 -20.15
C VAL A 90 -0.19 6.88 -21.04
N GLU A 91 -0.43 7.96 -21.79
CA GLU A 91 -1.55 8.04 -22.74
C GLU A 91 -1.48 6.94 -23.80
N ALA A 92 -0.30 6.71 -24.38
CA ALA A 92 -0.08 5.66 -25.37
C ALA A 92 -0.28 4.24 -24.79
N LEU A 93 0.20 4.00 -23.57
CA LEU A 93 0.02 2.73 -22.87
C LEU A 93 -1.46 2.43 -22.59
N ILE A 94 -2.27 3.44 -22.32
CA ILE A 94 -3.72 3.29 -22.09
C ILE A 94 -4.47 3.13 -23.42
N ALA A 95 -4.13 3.94 -24.42
CA ALA A 95 -4.85 3.96 -25.70
C ALA A 95 -4.57 2.71 -26.55
N THR A 96 -3.31 2.25 -26.57
CA THR A 96 -2.84 1.18 -27.44
C THR A 96 -1.88 0.23 -26.70
N PRO A 97 -2.36 -0.46 -25.64
CA PRO A 97 -1.52 -1.38 -24.87
C PRO A 97 -1.02 -2.53 -25.76
N PHE A 98 0.24 -2.93 -25.57
CA PHE A 98 0.85 -4.04 -26.31
C PHE A 98 0.82 -3.85 -27.83
N SER A 99 1.06 -2.62 -28.29
CA SER A 99 1.17 -2.28 -29.71
C SER A 99 2.63 -2.16 -30.16
N GLY A 100 3.56 -2.04 -29.21
CA GLY A 100 4.95 -1.68 -29.49
C GLY A 100 5.13 -0.19 -29.85
N SER A 101 4.10 0.64 -29.69
CA SER A 101 4.15 2.08 -30.02
C SER A 101 4.98 2.92 -29.06
N VAL A 102 5.20 2.42 -27.83
CA VAL A 102 6.12 3.00 -26.87
C VAL A 102 7.47 2.28 -26.95
N ASN A 103 7.56 1.15 -26.26
CA ASN A 103 8.68 0.21 -26.30
C ASN A 103 8.16 -1.07 -25.66
N ALA A 104 8.23 -2.20 -26.36
CA ALA A 104 7.59 -3.43 -25.90
C ALA A 104 8.15 -3.95 -24.56
N LEU A 105 9.43 -3.69 -24.24
CA LEU A 105 10.02 -4.06 -22.95
C LEU A 105 9.41 -3.21 -21.82
N PHE A 106 9.24 -1.91 -22.06
CA PHE A 106 8.60 -1.01 -21.11
C PHE A 106 7.10 -1.32 -20.95
N GLU A 107 6.39 -1.65 -22.03
CA GLU A 107 4.99 -2.08 -21.94
C GLU A 107 4.82 -3.30 -21.02
N ALA A 108 5.70 -4.30 -21.13
CA ALA A 108 5.70 -5.47 -20.25
C ALA A 108 6.02 -5.11 -18.78
N GLN A 109 7.05 -4.29 -18.57
CA GLN A 109 7.48 -3.89 -17.22
C GLN A 109 6.42 -3.01 -16.54
N PHE A 110 5.87 -2.01 -17.24
CA PHE A 110 4.85 -1.11 -16.70
C PHE A 110 3.58 -1.87 -16.31
N ASN A 111 3.09 -2.77 -17.17
CA ASN A 111 1.90 -3.57 -16.85
C ASN A 111 2.15 -4.59 -15.73
N SER A 112 3.41 -4.99 -15.49
CA SER A 112 3.77 -5.82 -14.33
C SER A 112 3.51 -5.12 -12.99
N LEU A 113 3.50 -3.77 -12.97
CA LEU A 113 3.12 -2.98 -11.79
C LEU A 113 1.63 -2.99 -11.51
N GLY A 114 0.79 -3.50 -12.42
CA GLY A 114 -0.61 -3.85 -12.10
C GLY A 114 -0.72 -5.22 -11.43
N VAL A 115 0.12 -6.17 -11.85
CA VAL A 115 0.13 -7.54 -11.30
C VAL A 115 0.66 -7.56 -9.88
N MET A 116 1.77 -6.86 -9.61
CA MET A 116 2.44 -6.92 -8.31
C MET A 116 1.53 -6.45 -7.15
N PRO A 117 0.90 -5.27 -7.19
CA PRO A 117 -0.08 -4.85 -6.19
C PRO A 117 -1.26 -5.82 -6.01
N ALA A 118 -1.74 -6.45 -7.10
CA ALA A 118 -2.78 -7.46 -7.02
C ALA A 118 -2.30 -8.74 -6.30
N VAL A 119 -1.03 -9.11 -6.47
CA VAL A 119 -0.41 -10.18 -5.68
C VAL A 119 -0.29 -9.76 -4.21
N TYR A 120 0.22 -8.55 -3.92
CA TYR A 120 0.28 -8.03 -2.55
C TYR A 120 -1.09 -8.01 -1.88
N ALA A 121 -2.14 -7.62 -2.61
CA ALA A 121 -3.52 -7.68 -2.14
C ALA A 121 -3.91 -9.11 -1.70
N ALA A 122 -3.61 -10.11 -2.52
CA ALA A 122 -3.89 -11.51 -2.22
C ALA A 122 -3.08 -12.10 -1.06
N LEU A 123 -1.89 -11.55 -0.77
CA LEU A 123 -1.06 -11.94 0.38
C LEU A 123 -1.53 -11.25 1.68
N LEU A 124 -1.89 -9.98 1.59
CA LEU A 124 -2.11 -9.11 2.76
C LEU A 124 -3.56 -9.10 3.24
N PHE A 125 -4.54 -9.15 2.33
CA PHE A 125 -5.96 -9.02 2.72
C PHE A 125 -6.51 -10.13 3.62
N PRO A 126 -6.04 -11.39 3.56
CA PRO A 126 -6.51 -12.40 4.52
C PRO A 126 -6.21 -12.04 5.98
N GLY A 127 -5.11 -11.32 6.24
CA GLY A 127 -4.74 -10.83 7.57
C GLY A 127 -5.18 -9.40 7.88
N ALA A 128 -5.90 -8.74 6.96
CA ALA A 128 -6.19 -7.30 7.07
C ALA A 128 -7.31 -6.96 8.06
N LYS A 129 -8.11 -7.94 8.49
CA LYS A 129 -9.15 -7.72 9.50
C LYS A 129 -8.49 -7.26 10.80
N ASP A 130 -8.95 -6.13 11.33
CA ASP A 130 -8.44 -5.51 12.55
C ASP A 130 -6.93 -5.14 12.49
N GLN A 131 -6.39 -4.92 11.28
CA GLN A 131 -5.00 -4.51 11.07
C GLN A 131 -4.70 -3.18 11.78
N LYS A 132 -3.59 -3.16 12.53
CA LYS A 132 -3.05 -1.99 13.23
C LYS A 132 -1.61 -1.71 12.78
N PRO A 133 -1.10 -0.47 12.97
CA PRO A 133 -1.84 0.75 13.35
C PRO A 133 -2.58 1.40 12.16
N VAL A 134 -2.30 0.95 10.93
CA VAL A 134 -2.84 1.50 9.69
C VAL A 134 -3.63 0.45 8.91
N PRO A 135 -4.75 0.83 8.24
CA PRO A 135 -5.53 -0.11 7.45
C PRO A 135 -4.80 -0.52 6.16
N THR A 136 -4.98 -1.76 5.71
CA THR A 136 -4.29 -2.30 4.52
C THR A 136 -4.75 -1.68 3.20
N LEU A 137 -6.05 -1.47 3.04
CA LEU A 137 -6.66 -1.15 1.74
C LEU A 137 -6.10 0.13 1.09
N PRO A 138 -5.97 1.28 1.78
CA PRO A 138 -5.50 2.50 1.12
C PRO A 138 -4.09 2.37 0.54
N PHE A 139 -3.20 1.64 1.22
CA PHE A 139 -1.81 1.49 0.77
C PHE A 139 -1.67 0.47 -0.36
N VAL A 140 -2.42 -0.64 -0.29
CA VAL A 140 -2.47 -1.59 -1.41
C VAL A 140 -3.12 -0.94 -2.64
N ALA A 141 -4.24 -0.23 -2.49
CA ALA A 141 -4.88 0.50 -3.59
C ALA A 141 -3.95 1.59 -4.15
N GLY A 142 -3.32 2.38 -3.28
CA GLY A 142 -2.37 3.42 -3.68
C GLY A 142 -1.15 2.86 -4.43
N SER A 143 -0.75 1.62 -4.15
CA SER A 143 0.40 1.01 -4.83
C SER A 143 0.16 0.65 -6.30
N PHE A 144 -1.08 0.61 -6.77
CA PHE A 144 -1.34 0.53 -8.22
C PHE A 144 -0.88 1.77 -8.98
N ALA A 145 -0.76 2.92 -8.30
CA ALA A 145 -0.28 4.17 -8.90
C ALA A 145 1.12 4.56 -8.42
N LEU A 146 1.40 4.38 -7.13
CA LEU A 146 2.63 4.84 -6.47
C LEU A 146 3.62 3.71 -6.18
N GLY A 147 3.27 2.46 -6.47
CA GLY A 147 4.15 1.33 -6.24
C GLY A 147 4.59 1.18 -4.78
N TYR A 148 5.88 0.93 -4.59
CA TYR A 148 6.49 0.81 -3.27
C TYR A 148 6.49 2.11 -2.47
N PHE A 149 6.31 3.29 -3.07
CA PHE A 149 6.15 4.53 -2.29
C PHE A 149 4.92 4.47 -1.40
N ALA A 150 3.84 3.83 -1.85
CA ALA A 150 2.66 3.57 -1.03
C ALA A 150 2.82 2.32 -0.17
N LEU A 151 3.32 1.20 -0.72
CA LEU A 151 3.39 -0.06 0.03
C LEU A 151 4.47 -0.07 1.12
N GLY A 152 5.62 0.56 0.89
CA GLY A 152 6.77 0.55 1.81
C GLY A 152 6.43 1.01 3.23
N PRO A 153 5.87 2.22 3.43
CA PRO A 153 5.51 2.72 4.76
C PRO A 153 4.49 1.82 5.45
N TYR A 154 3.56 1.24 4.69
CA TYR A 154 2.60 0.27 5.21
C TYR A 154 3.26 -1.01 5.70
N LEU A 155 4.16 -1.60 4.90
CA LEU A 155 4.89 -2.81 5.29
C LEU A 155 5.77 -2.59 6.53
N VAL A 156 6.34 -1.38 6.68
CA VAL A 156 7.12 -1.00 7.87
C VAL A 156 6.22 -0.80 9.10
N ALA A 157 5.04 -0.20 8.94
CA ALA A 157 4.18 0.17 10.06
C ALA A 157 3.28 -0.97 10.57
N ARG A 158 2.73 -1.79 9.66
CA ARG A 158 1.72 -2.81 9.98
C ARG A 158 2.24 -3.87 10.95
N GLU A 159 1.37 -4.42 11.78
CA GLU A 159 1.65 -5.67 12.49
C GLU A 159 1.61 -6.87 11.52
N ALA A 160 2.59 -7.77 11.61
CA ALA A 160 2.53 -9.04 10.88
C ALA A 160 1.46 -9.95 11.50
N ARG A 161 0.69 -10.64 10.67
CA ARG A 161 -0.43 -11.51 11.07
C ARG A 161 -0.23 -12.93 10.50
N PRO A 162 0.76 -13.70 11.01
CA PRO A 162 1.06 -15.05 10.53
C PRO A 162 0.10 -16.11 11.09
N GLU A 163 -0.69 -15.77 12.10
CA GLU A 163 -1.63 -16.70 12.73
C GLU A 163 -2.70 -17.18 11.74
N PRO A 164 -3.14 -18.45 11.82
CA PRO A 164 -4.19 -18.97 10.95
C PRO A 164 -5.46 -18.11 10.97
N VAL A 165 -6.05 -17.93 9.79
CA VAL A 165 -7.31 -17.21 9.60
C VAL A 165 -8.28 -18.11 8.89
N SER A 166 -9.48 -18.25 9.45
CA SER A 166 -10.56 -19.01 8.83
C SER A 166 -11.11 -18.26 7.61
N ARG A 167 -11.34 -19.00 6.52
CA ARG A 167 -11.91 -18.52 5.26
C ARG A 167 -13.30 -17.94 5.45
N SER A 168 -14.11 -18.48 6.37
CA SER A 168 -15.45 -17.96 6.66
C SER A 168 -15.43 -16.61 7.38
N SER A 169 -14.32 -16.24 8.04
CA SER A 169 -14.16 -14.95 8.73
C SER A 169 -13.81 -13.78 7.80
N LEU A 170 -13.49 -14.06 6.53
CA LEU A 170 -13.04 -13.08 5.54
C LEU A 170 -14.21 -12.26 4.95
N GLY A 171 -13.94 -11.00 4.62
CA GLY A 171 -14.86 -10.17 3.85
C GLY A 171 -15.08 -10.71 2.42
N PHE A 172 -16.19 -10.31 1.80
CA PHE A 172 -16.63 -10.82 0.50
C PHE A 172 -15.55 -10.76 -0.58
N ALA A 173 -14.89 -9.61 -0.75
CA ALA A 173 -13.86 -9.45 -1.78
C ALA A 173 -12.64 -10.33 -1.52
N THR A 174 -12.14 -10.37 -0.28
CA THR A 174 -11.02 -11.23 0.11
C THR A 174 -11.31 -12.70 -0.15
N LYS A 175 -12.49 -13.18 0.29
CA LYS A 175 -12.90 -14.58 0.15
C LYS A 175 -13.08 -15.00 -1.32
N ASN A 176 -13.75 -14.17 -2.11
CA ASN A 176 -14.25 -14.57 -3.44
C ASN A 176 -13.40 -14.10 -4.62
N ILE A 177 -12.51 -13.12 -4.41
CA ILE A 177 -11.62 -12.59 -5.44
C ILE A 177 -10.18 -12.92 -5.08
N PHE A 178 -9.66 -12.36 -4.00
CA PHE A 178 -8.23 -12.44 -3.68
C PHE A 178 -7.76 -13.82 -3.23
N GLU A 179 -8.63 -14.61 -2.58
CA GLU A 179 -8.37 -16.01 -2.23
C GLU A 179 -8.79 -17.01 -3.32
N ALA A 180 -9.39 -16.56 -4.42
CA ALA A 180 -9.91 -17.48 -5.42
C ALA A 180 -8.81 -17.96 -6.38
N LYS A 181 -8.84 -19.27 -6.71
CA LYS A 181 -7.87 -19.88 -7.63
C LYS A 181 -7.95 -19.33 -9.05
N TRP A 182 -9.14 -18.92 -9.50
CA TRP A 182 -9.28 -18.28 -10.81
C TRP A 182 -8.53 -16.94 -10.87
N ASN A 183 -8.54 -16.15 -9.81
CA ASN A 183 -7.82 -14.87 -9.75
C ASN A 183 -6.30 -15.13 -9.80
N ALA A 184 -5.82 -16.10 -9.02
CA ALA A 184 -4.42 -16.50 -9.07
C ALA A 184 -4.00 -17.02 -10.47
N ALA A 185 -4.86 -17.80 -11.13
CA ALA A 185 -4.62 -18.29 -12.49
C ALA A 185 -4.57 -17.15 -13.51
N LEU A 186 -5.46 -16.15 -13.41
CA LEU A 186 -5.43 -14.98 -14.28
C LEU A 186 -4.18 -14.13 -14.06
N LEU A 187 -3.79 -13.89 -12.80
CA LEU A 187 -2.56 -13.16 -12.48
C LEU A 187 -1.33 -13.88 -13.04
N LEU A 188 -1.26 -15.20 -12.88
CA LEU A 188 -0.17 -16.00 -13.44
C LEU A 188 -0.17 -16.00 -14.97
N ALA A 189 -1.34 -16.15 -15.60
CA ALA A 189 -1.47 -16.11 -17.05
C ALA A 189 -1.02 -14.76 -17.61
N PHE A 190 -1.44 -13.65 -16.98
CA PHE A 190 -1.05 -12.32 -17.41
C PHE A 190 0.44 -12.05 -17.15
N ALA A 191 0.99 -12.44 -15.99
CA ALA A 191 2.43 -12.37 -15.72
C ALA A 191 3.26 -13.16 -16.76
N THR A 192 2.78 -14.34 -17.15
CA THR A 192 3.41 -15.17 -18.17
C THR A 192 3.34 -14.50 -19.54
N PHE A 193 2.19 -13.93 -19.89
CA PHE A 193 2.02 -13.14 -21.12
C PHE A 193 2.98 -11.94 -21.15
N LEU A 194 3.10 -11.15 -20.08
CA LEU A 194 4.02 -10.01 -20.01
C LEU A 194 5.47 -10.44 -20.19
N THR A 195 5.85 -11.56 -19.57
CA THR A 195 7.19 -12.13 -19.74
C THR A 195 7.44 -12.56 -21.18
N TYR A 196 6.48 -13.24 -21.81
CA TYR A 196 6.54 -13.58 -23.22
C TYR A 196 6.60 -12.34 -24.12
N TRP A 197 5.79 -11.32 -23.84
CA TRP A 197 5.74 -10.06 -24.60
C TRP A 197 7.11 -9.38 -24.61
N GLY A 198 7.67 -9.14 -23.43
CA GLY A 198 9.01 -8.59 -23.30
C GLY A 198 10.06 -9.46 -24.00
N ALA A 199 10.10 -10.76 -23.70
CA ALA A 199 11.10 -11.67 -24.24
C ALA A 199 11.06 -11.81 -25.78
N SER A 200 9.86 -11.82 -26.37
CA SER A 200 9.67 -11.93 -27.82
C SER A 200 10.03 -10.65 -28.59
N HIS A 201 10.17 -9.52 -27.90
CA HIS A 201 10.54 -8.22 -28.49
C HIS A 201 11.95 -7.76 -28.09
N ILE A 202 12.77 -8.65 -27.53
CA ILE A 202 14.18 -8.33 -27.26
C ILE A 202 14.93 -8.22 -28.60
N SER A 203 15.39 -7.01 -28.89
CA SER A 203 16.26 -6.69 -30.03
C SER A 203 17.28 -5.63 -29.60
N SER A 204 18.32 -5.42 -30.40
CA SER A 204 19.28 -4.34 -30.13
C SER A 204 18.62 -2.96 -30.11
N GLU A 205 17.60 -2.77 -30.96
CA GLU A 205 16.84 -1.53 -31.08
C GLU A 205 15.96 -1.31 -29.85
N SER A 206 15.16 -2.31 -29.45
CA SER A 206 14.27 -2.17 -28.29
C SER A 206 15.03 -1.98 -26.98
N ILE A 207 16.21 -2.59 -26.84
CA ILE A 207 17.10 -2.36 -25.69
C ILE A 207 17.66 -0.94 -25.70
N ALA A 208 18.13 -0.45 -26.85
CA ALA A 208 18.70 0.88 -26.96
C ALA A 208 17.65 1.98 -26.70
N GLU A 209 16.45 1.81 -27.24
CA GLU A 209 15.32 2.70 -26.98
C GLU A 209 14.92 2.70 -25.50
N TYR A 210 14.77 1.52 -24.89
CA TYR A 210 14.46 1.43 -23.46
C TYR A 210 15.54 2.13 -22.61
N ALA A 211 16.82 1.96 -22.95
CA ALA A 211 17.92 2.65 -22.27
C ALA A 211 17.85 4.17 -22.45
N GLN A 212 17.51 4.66 -23.64
CA GLN A 212 17.29 6.09 -23.88
C GLN A 212 16.12 6.61 -23.04
N MET A 213 14.99 5.90 -23.01
CA MET A 213 13.84 6.25 -22.18
C MET A 213 14.23 6.28 -20.70
N TRP A 214 14.96 5.28 -20.20
CA TRP A 214 15.47 5.24 -18.82
C TRP A 214 16.27 6.49 -18.43
N HIS A 215 17.05 7.06 -19.36
CA HIS A 215 17.85 8.26 -19.12
C HIS A 215 17.08 9.58 -19.26
N THR A 216 15.91 9.57 -19.88
CA THR A 216 15.18 10.80 -20.25
C THR A 216 13.82 10.94 -19.59
N GLN A 217 13.21 9.84 -19.16
CA GLN A 217 11.85 9.76 -18.63
C GLN A 217 11.86 9.28 -17.17
N ALA A 218 11.26 10.06 -16.28
CA ALA A 218 11.18 9.72 -14.86
C ALA A 218 10.31 8.50 -14.64
N LEU A 219 9.22 8.40 -15.40
CA LEU A 219 8.28 7.27 -15.35
C LEU A 219 9.00 5.95 -15.61
N VAL A 220 9.76 5.87 -16.70
CA VAL A 220 10.48 4.65 -17.08
C VAL A 220 11.54 4.30 -16.06
N ASN A 221 12.34 5.28 -15.63
CA ASN A 221 13.40 5.08 -14.65
C ASN A 221 12.85 4.58 -13.30
N VAL A 222 11.96 5.37 -12.68
CA VAL A 222 11.47 5.13 -11.32
C VAL A 222 10.61 3.87 -11.26
N SER A 223 9.72 3.66 -12.23
CA SER A 223 8.81 2.49 -12.22
C SER A 223 9.56 1.17 -12.42
N SER A 224 10.67 1.19 -13.15
CA SER A 224 11.51 0.01 -13.38
C SER A 224 12.30 -0.36 -12.12
N VAL A 225 12.84 0.64 -11.42
CA VAL A 225 13.43 0.42 -10.07
C VAL A 225 12.36 -0.05 -9.08
N ASP A 226 11.17 0.55 -9.12
CA ASP A 226 10.05 0.18 -8.25
C ASP A 226 9.67 -1.30 -8.40
N LEU A 227 9.60 -1.81 -9.63
CA LEU A 227 9.30 -3.22 -9.89
C LEU A 227 10.33 -4.15 -9.21
N CYS A 228 11.63 -3.79 -9.27
CA CYS A 228 12.67 -4.53 -8.57
C CYS A 228 12.48 -4.48 -7.05
N VAL A 229 12.21 -3.29 -6.49
CA VAL A 229 12.01 -3.10 -5.05
C VAL A 229 10.77 -3.86 -4.56
N LEU A 230 9.65 -3.78 -5.28
CA LEU A 230 8.44 -4.55 -4.99
C LEU A 230 8.71 -6.06 -5.06
N SER A 231 9.53 -6.52 -5.99
CA SER A 231 9.88 -7.94 -6.13
C SER A 231 10.74 -8.45 -4.97
N VAL A 232 11.62 -7.61 -4.42
CA VAL A 232 12.41 -7.96 -3.23
C VAL A 232 11.55 -7.90 -1.96
N ALA A 233 10.75 -6.84 -1.80
CA ALA A 233 9.96 -6.60 -0.61
C ALA A 233 8.83 -7.63 -0.37
N ILE A 234 8.45 -8.40 -1.40
CA ILE A 234 7.34 -9.34 -1.33
C ILE A 234 7.64 -10.57 -0.47
N TYR A 235 8.93 -10.84 -0.22
CA TYR A 235 9.37 -12.00 0.54
C TYR A 235 8.68 -12.10 1.90
N ASN A 236 8.61 -11.01 2.67
CA ASN A 236 8.02 -11.02 4.01
C ASN A 236 6.51 -11.28 3.98
N PRO A 237 5.69 -10.57 3.19
CA PRO A 237 4.27 -10.92 3.02
C PRO A 237 4.02 -12.34 2.52
N LEU A 238 4.88 -12.86 1.65
CA LEU A 238 4.75 -14.22 1.12
C LEU A 238 5.03 -15.27 2.21
N VAL A 239 6.10 -15.11 2.99
CA VAL A 239 6.40 -15.97 4.15
C VAL A 239 5.29 -15.91 5.18
N GLU A 240 4.75 -14.73 5.46
CA GLU A 240 3.62 -14.55 6.39
C GLU A 240 2.36 -15.30 5.90
N ASP A 241 2.01 -15.21 4.62
CA ASP A 241 0.88 -15.95 4.06
C ASP A 241 1.11 -17.47 4.06
N MET A 242 2.37 -17.92 3.88
CA MET A 242 2.73 -19.34 4.02
C MET A 242 2.52 -19.85 5.44
N GLN A 243 2.92 -19.06 6.44
CA GLN A 243 2.72 -19.39 7.86
C GLN A 243 1.23 -19.47 8.21
N ARG A 244 0.44 -18.51 7.73
CA ARG A 244 -1.03 -18.46 7.91
C ARG A 244 -1.75 -19.71 7.41
N ARG A 245 -1.17 -20.39 6.41
CA ARG A 245 -1.72 -21.59 5.77
C ARG A 245 -1.14 -22.90 6.33
N GLY A 246 -0.38 -22.82 7.43
CA GLY A 246 0.30 -23.99 7.99
C GLY A 246 1.36 -24.57 7.05
N TRP A 247 1.86 -23.81 6.06
CA TRP A 247 2.86 -24.28 5.11
C TRP A 247 4.30 -24.30 5.69
N GLY A 248 4.42 -24.33 7.03
CA GLY A 248 5.66 -24.47 7.81
C GLY A 248 6.72 -23.40 7.56
N ASP A 249 7.88 -23.53 8.21
CA ASP A 249 9.04 -22.66 7.95
C ASP A 249 9.77 -23.10 6.66
N ARG A 250 9.15 -22.79 5.51
CA ARG A 250 9.69 -23.09 4.17
C ARG A 250 10.28 -21.84 3.50
N LYS A 251 11.12 -21.11 4.24
CA LYS A 251 11.84 -19.90 3.74
C LYS A 251 12.55 -20.10 2.41
N ALA A 252 13.13 -21.28 2.17
CA ALA A 252 13.79 -21.60 0.90
C ALA A 252 12.79 -21.67 -0.27
N MET A 253 11.59 -22.20 -0.03
CA MET A 253 10.53 -22.25 -1.03
C MET A 253 9.95 -20.86 -1.29
N ALA A 254 9.78 -20.05 -0.24
CA ALA A 254 9.40 -18.64 -0.37
C ALA A 254 10.41 -17.87 -1.22
N ALA A 255 11.72 -18.08 -0.98
CA ALA A 255 12.78 -17.47 -1.76
C ALA A 255 12.72 -17.93 -3.23
N ALA A 256 12.50 -19.22 -3.49
CA ALA A 256 12.34 -19.74 -4.85
C ALA A 256 11.20 -19.06 -5.62
N PHE A 257 10.05 -18.81 -4.98
CA PHE A 257 8.98 -18.02 -5.60
C PHE A 257 9.35 -16.55 -5.81
N CYS A 258 10.25 -15.98 -5.03
CA CYS A 258 10.69 -14.59 -5.21
C CYS A 258 11.80 -14.45 -6.28
N LEU A 259 12.48 -15.53 -6.67
CA LEU A 259 13.57 -15.49 -7.67
C LEU A 259 13.11 -15.10 -9.08
N LEU A 260 11.84 -15.33 -9.40
CA LEU A 260 11.22 -14.94 -10.67
C LEU A 260 10.23 -13.81 -10.39
N PRO A 261 10.63 -12.53 -10.54
CA PRO A 261 9.75 -11.39 -10.38
C PRO A 261 8.41 -11.59 -11.09
N VAL A 262 7.31 -11.15 -10.47
CA VAL A 262 5.94 -11.21 -11.00
C VAL A 262 5.39 -12.65 -11.14
N ILE A 263 6.02 -13.50 -11.96
CA ILE A 263 5.60 -14.89 -12.22
C ILE A 263 5.63 -15.72 -10.94
N GLY A 264 6.74 -15.71 -10.22
CA GLY A 264 6.93 -16.60 -9.08
C GLY A 264 5.94 -16.30 -7.94
N PRO A 265 5.74 -15.05 -7.52
CA PRO A 265 4.70 -14.71 -6.55
C PRO A 265 3.26 -15.01 -7.05
N ALA A 266 2.97 -14.82 -8.34
CA ALA A 266 1.67 -15.20 -8.90
C ALA A 266 1.47 -16.73 -8.92
N ALA A 267 2.51 -17.49 -9.24
CA ALA A 267 2.51 -18.96 -9.20
C ALA A 267 2.28 -19.45 -7.77
N TYR A 268 2.92 -18.81 -6.78
CA TYR A 268 2.68 -19.08 -5.37
C TYR A 268 1.19 -18.98 -5.01
N LEU A 269 0.49 -17.92 -5.44
CA LEU A 269 -0.94 -17.77 -5.18
C LEU A 269 -1.78 -18.94 -5.74
N LEU A 270 -1.36 -19.49 -6.87
CA LEU A 270 -2.05 -20.61 -7.51
C LEU A 270 -1.82 -21.92 -6.75
N VAL A 271 -0.62 -22.16 -6.25
CA VAL A 271 -0.26 -23.43 -5.57
C VAL A 271 -0.45 -23.42 -4.05
N ARG A 272 -0.58 -22.25 -3.42
CA ARG A 272 -0.74 -22.16 -1.96
C ARG A 272 -1.96 -22.93 -1.45
N PRO A 273 -1.88 -23.59 -0.28
CA PRO A 273 -3.04 -24.27 0.31
C PRO A 273 -4.22 -23.30 0.49
N ALA A 274 -5.44 -23.81 0.42
CA ALA A 274 -6.61 -23.01 0.81
C ALA A 274 -6.53 -22.70 2.31
N LEU A 275 -7.11 -21.57 2.72
CA LEU A 275 -7.35 -21.31 4.14
C LEU A 275 -8.39 -22.31 4.66
N GLU A 276 -8.23 -22.73 5.90
CA GLU A 276 -9.20 -23.58 6.61
C GLU A 276 -10.55 -22.87 6.72
N GLU A 277 -11.66 -23.62 6.76
CA GLU A 277 -13.02 -23.06 6.83
C GLU A 277 -13.33 -22.38 8.17
#